data_AF-A0A3M6H8V8-F1
#
_entry.id   AF-A0A3M6H8V8-F1
#
_cell.length_a   1.000
_cell.length_b   1.000
_cell.length_c   1.000
_cell.angle_alpha   90.00
_cell.angle_beta   90.00
_cell.angle_gamma   90.00
#
_symmetry.space_group_name_H-M   'P 1'
#
loop_
_entity.id
_entity.type
_entity.pdbx_description
1 polymer ?
#
loop_
_entity_poly.entity_id
_entity_poly.type
_entity_poly.pdbx_seq_one_letter_code
_entity_poly.pdbx_strand_id
1 'polypeptide(L)'
;MLHVVPPQIAPGFIRSSPLADAAGWVDVDPATLRHRQFANVHALGDATNTSNAKTAAAARKQAPVVANNVLVALGRLSESAVYDGYGSCPLTVEKGRIVLAEFTYGGKVAPSFPRWLLDGRQPTRLAWWLKERVLPVLYWHGMLKGREWLAKPEKADARHG
;
A
#
# COMPACT_ATOMS: atom_id res chain seq x y z
N MET A 1 16.94 -22.68 18.01
CA MET A 1 17.00 -21.52 17.08
C MET A 1 15.96 -20.51 17.53
N LEU A 2 16.31 -19.22 17.64
CA LEU A 2 15.39 -18.13 17.97
C LEU A 2 15.35 -17.14 16.81
N HIS A 3 14.14 -16.74 16.40
CA HIS A 3 13.92 -15.71 15.37
C HIS A 3 13.15 -14.55 16.00
N VAL A 4 13.80 -13.40 16.17
CA VAL A 4 13.20 -12.21 16.80
C VAL A 4 12.86 -11.19 15.72
N VAL A 5 11.63 -10.68 15.75
CA VAL A 5 11.23 -9.50 14.97
C VAL A 5 11.38 -8.29 15.87
N PRO A 6 12.22 -7.29 15.52
CA PRO A 6 12.45 -6.14 16.39
C PRO A 6 11.19 -5.26 16.49
N PRO A 7 11.00 -4.52 17.59
CA PRO A 7 10.01 -3.47 17.66
C PRO A 7 10.24 -2.45 16.55
N GLN A 8 9.19 -2.16 15.77
CA GLN A 8 9.23 -1.19 14.68
C GLN A 8 8.58 0.12 15.14
N ILE A 9 9.26 1.24 14.89
CA ILE A 9 8.82 2.60 15.27
C ILE A 9 9.04 3.53 14.09
N ALA A 10 8.31 4.66 14.08
CA ALA A 10 8.50 5.67 13.05
C ALA A 10 9.93 6.25 13.06
N PRO A 11 10.46 6.70 11.90
CA PRO A 11 11.77 7.33 11.83
C PRO A 11 11.89 8.52 12.79
N GLY A 12 13.06 8.68 13.42
CA GLY A 12 13.28 9.70 14.46
C GLY A 12 12.93 11.12 14.01
N PHE A 13 13.35 11.49 12.80
CA PHE A 13 13.10 12.83 12.25
C PHE A 13 11.62 13.12 11.97
N ILE A 14 10.80 12.10 11.71
CA ILE A 14 9.35 12.26 11.57
C ILE A 14 8.74 12.52 12.94
N ARG A 15 9.07 11.70 13.94
CA ARG A 15 8.53 11.82 15.30
C ARG A 15 8.84 13.16 15.96
N SER A 16 9.99 13.76 15.63
CA SER A 16 10.38 15.08 16.12
C SER A 16 9.86 16.23 15.26
N SER A 17 9.07 15.97 14.23
CA SER A 17 8.57 16.99 13.31
C SER A 17 7.10 17.33 13.57
N PRO A 18 6.62 18.50 13.11
CA PRO A 18 5.19 18.83 13.11
C PRO A 18 4.34 17.90 12.23
N LEU A 19 4.96 17.02 11.43
CA LEU A 19 4.24 16.11 10.53
C LEU A 19 3.70 14.87 11.24
N ALA A 20 4.11 14.63 12.49
CA ALA A 20 3.76 13.42 13.21
C ALA A 20 2.39 13.51 13.88
N ASP A 21 1.65 12.41 13.87
CA ASP A 21 0.53 12.17 14.76
C ASP A 21 1.02 11.87 16.20
N ALA A 22 0.06 11.66 17.11
CA ALA A 22 0.36 11.36 18.52
C ALA A 22 1.18 10.07 18.72
N ALA A 23 1.18 9.15 17.75
CA ALA A 23 1.97 7.91 17.79
C ALA A 23 3.32 8.05 17.06
N GLY A 24 3.59 9.20 16.44
CA GLY A 24 4.86 9.52 15.79
C GLY A 24 4.92 9.25 14.29
N TRP A 25 3.83 8.83 13.66
CA TRP A 25 3.77 8.54 12.22
C TRP A 25 3.31 9.77 11.44
N VAL A 26 3.59 9.86 10.14
CA VAL A 26 3.10 11.00 9.34
C VAL A 26 1.56 11.02 9.34
N ASP A 27 0.97 12.13 9.78
CA ASP A 27 -0.47 12.28 9.96
C ASP A 27 -1.19 12.57 8.63
N VAL A 28 -1.65 11.50 7.97
CA VAL A 28 -2.34 11.61 6.68
C VAL A 28 -3.83 11.34 6.79
N ASP A 29 -4.58 11.91 5.86
CA ASP A 29 -5.91 11.41 5.53
C ASP A 29 -5.76 10.04 4.84
N PRO A 30 -6.44 8.99 5.33
CA PRO A 30 -6.21 7.62 4.89
C PRO A 30 -6.66 7.35 3.44
N ALA A 31 -7.55 8.18 2.88
CA ALA A 31 -8.02 8.03 1.51
C ALA A 31 -7.15 8.80 0.53
N THR A 32 -6.80 10.04 0.83
CA THR A 32 -6.07 10.93 -0.09
C THR A 32 -4.56 10.88 0.07
N LEU A 33 -4.07 10.34 1.20
CA LEU A 33 -2.65 10.29 1.57
C LEU A 33 -1.98 11.68 1.63
N ARG A 34 -2.80 12.73 1.76
CA ARG A 34 -2.37 14.10 2.04
C ARG A 34 -2.29 14.28 3.55
N HIS A 35 -1.31 15.04 4.02
CA HIS A 35 -1.22 15.39 5.42
C HIS A 35 -2.47 16.17 5.86
N ARG A 36 -2.99 15.90 7.07
CA ARG A 36 -4.25 16.52 7.54
C ARG A 36 -4.14 18.03 7.74
N GLN A 37 -3.02 18.49 8.27
CA GLN A 37 -2.74 19.90 8.53
C GLN A 37 -2.01 20.63 7.38
N PHE A 38 -1.04 19.98 6.72
CA PHE A 38 -0.21 20.61 5.68
C PHE A 38 -0.65 20.19 4.28
N ALA A 39 -1.41 21.05 3.60
CA ALA A 39 -2.02 20.72 2.30
C ALA A 39 -1.01 20.43 1.16
N ASN A 40 0.24 20.87 1.29
CA ASN A 40 1.32 20.64 0.34
C ASN A 40 2.20 19.43 0.70
N VAL A 41 1.85 18.67 1.73
CA VAL A 41 2.59 17.48 2.17
C VAL A 41 1.76 16.23 1.89
N HIS A 42 2.39 15.24 1.26
CA HIS A 42 1.83 13.92 1.04
C HIS A 42 2.82 12.87 1.52
N ALA A 43 2.32 11.72 1.97
CA ALA A 43 3.17 10.62 2.42
C ALA A 43 2.55 9.26 2.10
N LEU A 44 3.40 8.25 1.95
CA LEU A 44 3.02 6.86 1.68
C LEU A 44 4.01 5.89 2.31
N GLY A 45 3.65 4.62 2.33
CA GLY A 45 4.47 3.53 2.83
C GLY A 45 4.47 3.45 4.36
N ASP A 46 5.52 2.85 4.91
CA ASP A 46 5.55 2.42 6.31
C ASP A 46 5.57 3.59 7.31
N ALA A 47 5.93 4.79 6.86
CA ALA A 47 6.01 5.98 7.71
C ALA A 47 4.66 6.66 8.00
N THR A 48 3.58 6.31 7.30
CA THR A 48 2.25 6.93 7.48
C THR A 48 1.45 6.29 8.60
N ASN A 49 0.42 6.98 9.07
CA ASN A 49 -0.53 6.45 10.06
C ASN A 49 -1.73 5.70 9.46
N THR A 50 -1.65 5.24 8.21
CA THR A 50 -2.71 4.45 7.59
C THR A 50 -2.86 3.10 8.32
N SER A 51 -4.11 2.65 8.52
CA SER A 51 -4.43 1.45 9.32
C SER A 51 -4.30 0.11 8.59
N ASN A 52 -3.92 0.13 7.30
CA ASN A 52 -3.66 -1.09 6.53
C ASN A 52 -2.30 -1.73 6.89
N ALA A 53 -2.10 -2.97 6.44
CA ALA A 53 -0.82 -3.64 6.58
C ALA A 53 0.31 -2.87 5.85
N LYS A 54 1.40 -2.59 6.56
CA LYS A 54 2.61 -1.93 6.07
C LYS A 54 3.44 -2.90 5.20
N THR A 55 3.19 -2.86 3.89
CA THR A 55 3.75 -3.80 2.92
C THR A 55 4.15 -3.09 1.62
N ALA A 56 5.08 -3.67 0.87
CA ALA A 56 5.42 -3.18 -0.47
C ALA A 56 4.21 -3.17 -1.41
N ALA A 57 3.26 -4.10 -1.25
CA ALA A 57 2.02 -4.13 -2.03
C ALA A 57 1.11 -2.93 -1.72
N ALA A 58 1.07 -2.47 -0.47
CA ALA A 58 0.40 -1.24 -0.11
C ALA A 58 1.12 -0.02 -0.69
N ALA A 59 2.43 0.10 -0.49
CA ALA A 59 3.24 1.20 -1.04
C ALA A 59 3.07 1.33 -2.57
N ARG A 60 3.00 0.20 -3.28
CA ARG A 60 2.72 0.11 -4.71
C ARG A 60 1.39 0.76 -5.11
N LYS A 61 0.32 0.57 -4.34
CA LYS A 61 -1.01 1.19 -4.60
C LYS A 61 -1.10 2.63 -4.11
N GLN A 62 -0.38 2.97 -3.05
CA GLN A 62 -0.33 4.31 -2.49
C GLN A 62 0.45 5.29 -3.40
N ALA A 63 1.56 4.84 -4.01
CA ALA A 63 2.42 5.65 -4.89
C ALA A 63 1.65 6.43 -5.98
N PRO A 64 0.81 5.79 -6.81
CA PRO A 64 0.07 6.51 -7.85
C PRO A 64 -1.02 7.44 -7.28
N VAL A 65 -1.62 7.12 -6.13
CA VAL A 65 -2.57 8.02 -5.44
C VAL A 65 -1.87 9.30 -5.02
N VAL A 66 -0.71 9.18 -4.34
CA VAL A 66 0.11 10.35 -3.95
C VAL A 66 0.57 11.14 -5.17
N ALA A 67 1.08 10.48 -6.21
CA ALA A 67 1.53 11.15 -7.42
C ALA A 67 0.40 11.95 -8.09
N ASN A 68 -0.80 11.37 -8.20
CA ASN A 68 -1.98 12.08 -8.72
C ASN A 68 -2.32 13.30 -7.84
N ASN A 69 -2.37 13.12 -6.53
CA ASN A 69 -2.81 14.17 -5.61
C ASN A 69 -1.79 15.32 -5.49
N VAL A 70 -0.50 15.02 -5.64
CA VAL A 70 0.54 16.06 -5.79
C VAL A 70 0.31 16.86 -7.09
N LEU A 71 0.00 16.20 -8.21
CA LEU A 71 -0.31 16.91 -9.45
C LEU A 71 -1.56 17.77 -9.34
N VAL A 72 -2.58 17.33 -8.59
CA VAL A 72 -3.76 18.16 -8.26
C VAL A 72 -3.36 19.37 -7.41
N ALA A 73 -2.56 19.19 -6.37
CA ALA A 73 -2.07 20.29 -5.53
C ALA A 73 -1.23 21.32 -6.32
N LEU A 74 -0.55 20.87 -7.38
CA LEU A 74 0.19 21.72 -8.32
C LEU A 74 -0.69 22.33 -9.43
N GLY A 75 -2.01 22.08 -9.44
CA GLY A 75 -2.93 22.58 -10.46
C GLY A 75 -2.76 21.93 -11.85
N ARG A 76 -2.04 20.80 -11.94
CA ARG A 76 -1.79 20.07 -13.20
C ARG A 76 -2.88 19.05 -13.52
N LEU A 77 -3.67 18.65 -12.51
CA LEU A 77 -4.84 17.80 -12.62
C LEU A 77 -5.97 18.41 -11.80
N SER A 78 -7.22 18.09 -12.14
CA SER A 78 -8.41 18.59 -11.43
C SER A 78 -9.00 17.60 -10.43
N GLU A 79 -8.78 16.30 -10.62
CA GLU A 79 -9.45 15.24 -9.87
C GLU A 79 -8.47 14.52 -8.94
N SER A 80 -8.82 14.50 -7.65
CA SER A 80 -8.07 13.72 -6.65
C SER A 80 -8.32 12.23 -6.83
N ALA A 81 -7.35 11.44 -6.40
CA ALA A 81 -7.40 9.99 -6.32
C ALA A 81 -7.58 9.54 -4.88
N VAL A 82 -8.16 8.35 -4.71
CA VAL A 82 -8.42 7.72 -3.42
C VAL A 82 -7.71 6.38 -3.30
N TYR A 83 -7.30 6.08 -2.07
CA TYR A 83 -6.73 4.82 -1.63
C TYR A 83 -7.72 4.13 -0.71
N ASP A 84 -8.01 2.87 -1.00
CA ASP A 84 -8.99 2.03 -0.31
C ASP A 84 -8.40 1.24 0.87
N GLY A 85 -7.10 1.37 1.13
CA GLY A 85 -6.39 0.61 2.15
C GLY A 85 -5.83 -0.72 1.66
N TYR A 86 -5.76 -0.96 0.35
CA TYR A 86 -5.21 -2.21 -0.20
C TYR A 86 -3.83 -2.57 0.35
N GLY A 87 -3.71 -3.76 0.93
CA GLY A 87 -2.46 -4.41 1.28
C GLY A 87 -2.47 -5.89 0.90
N SER A 88 -1.27 -6.46 0.71
CA SER A 88 -1.09 -7.89 0.42
C SER A 88 0.05 -8.48 1.22
N CYS A 89 -0.22 -9.65 1.82
CA CYS A 89 0.71 -10.42 2.62
C CYS A 89 0.82 -11.85 2.04
N PRO A 90 1.88 -12.16 1.28
CA PRO A 90 2.16 -13.51 0.82
C PRO A 90 2.73 -14.38 1.95
N LEU A 91 1.84 -15.00 2.73
CA LEU A 91 2.19 -15.78 3.92
C LEU A 91 2.79 -17.13 3.52
N THR A 92 4.09 -17.30 3.76
CA THR A 92 4.79 -18.55 3.48
C THR A 92 4.50 -19.56 4.57
N VAL A 93 3.77 -20.62 4.21
CA VAL A 93 3.37 -21.68 5.16
C VAL A 93 4.29 -22.88 5.10
N GLU A 94 4.84 -23.18 3.92
CA GLU A 94 5.87 -24.20 3.72
C GLU A 94 6.68 -23.88 2.47
N LYS A 95 7.79 -24.59 2.26
CA LYS A 95 8.59 -24.45 1.05
C LYS A 95 7.74 -24.82 -0.17
N GLY A 96 7.55 -23.86 -1.08
CA GLY A 96 6.80 -24.10 -2.31
C GLY A 96 5.30 -23.81 -2.23
N ARG A 97 4.75 -23.39 -1.08
CA ARG A 97 3.34 -22.93 -0.99
C ARG A 97 3.19 -21.70 -0.11
N ILE A 98 2.34 -20.77 -0.55
CA ILE A 98 1.95 -19.61 0.24
C ILE A 98 0.43 -19.44 0.24
N VAL A 99 -0.06 -18.75 1.27
CA VAL A 99 -1.41 -18.17 1.30
C VAL A 99 -1.27 -16.71 0.86
N LEU A 100 -1.91 -16.33 -0.26
CA LEU A 100 -1.90 -14.95 -0.74
C LEU A 100 -3.06 -14.17 -0.10
N ALA A 101 -2.77 -13.51 1.00
CA ALA A 101 -3.77 -12.76 1.75
C ALA A 101 -3.82 -11.30 1.27
N GLU A 102 -4.98 -10.82 0.85
CA GLU A 102 -5.18 -9.47 0.31
C GLU A 102 -6.40 -8.81 0.96
N PHE A 103 -6.24 -7.56 1.40
CA PHE A 103 -7.27 -6.86 2.17
C PHE A 103 -7.27 -5.36 1.90
N THR A 104 -8.42 -4.72 2.12
CA THR A 104 -8.58 -3.27 2.18
C THR A 104 -8.87 -2.80 3.61
N TYR A 105 -9.14 -1.51 3.81
CA TYR A 105 -9.48 -0.98 5.13
C TYR A 105 -10.62 -1.76 5.81
N GLY A 106 -10.52 -1.91 7.13
CA GLY A 106 -11.47 -2.69 7.93
C GLY A 106 -11.33 -4.21 7.77
N GLY A 107 -10.24 -4.69 7.14
CA GLY A 107 -9.97 -6.13 7.00
C GLY A 107 -10.83 -6.83 5.94
N LYS A 108 -11.46 -6.07 5.04
CA LYS A 108 -12.26 -6.62 3.95
C LYS A 108 -11.36 -7.34 2.95
N VAL A 109 -11.67 -8.60 2.63
CA VAL A 109 -10.87 -9.41 1.70
C VAL A 109 -10.99 -8.85 0.28
N ALA A 110 -9.86 -8.66 -0.40
CA ALA A 110 -9.79 -8.04 -1.73
C ALA A 110 -8.87 -8.86 -2.67
N PRO A 111 -9.33 -10.03 -3.14
CA PRO A 111 -8.50 -10.92 -3.93
C PRO A 111 -8.27 -10.36 -5.34
N SER A 112 -7.02 -10.34 -5.79
CA SER A 112 -6.64 -9.89 -7.14
C SER A 112 -6.98 -10.91 -8.23
N PHE A 113 -7.16 -12.17 -7.87
CA PHE A 113 -7.43 -13.27 -8.80
C PHE A 113 -8.76 -13.96 -8.51
N PRO A 114 -9.46 -14.48 -9.53
CA PRO A 114 -10.62 -15.33 -9.33
C PRO A 114 -10.26 -16.58 -8.52
N ARG A 115 -11.17 -17.03 -7.66
CA ARG A 115 -10.94 -18.21 -6.78
C ARG A 115 -10.56 -19.48 -7.53
N TRP A 116 -11.05 -19.65 -8.76
CA TRP A 116 -10.72 -20.81 -9.59
C TRP A 116 -9.26 -20.80 -10.07
N LEU A 117 -8.63 -19.63 -10.14
CA LEU A 117 -7.23 -19.47 -10.51
C LEU A 117 -6.33 -19.50 -9.27
N LEU A 118 -6.67 -18.71 -8.25
CA LEU A 118 -5.91 -18.61 -7.01
C LEU A 118 -6.86 -18.29 -5.85
N ASP A 119 -7.13 -19.28 -5.01
CA ASP A 119 -7.83 -19.05 -3.75
C ASP A 119 -6.85 -18.56 -2.68
N GLY A 120 -6.91 -17.27 -2.37
CA GLY A 120 -6.09 -16.62 -1.34
C GLY A 120 -6.32 -17.10 0.09
N ARG A 121 -7.25 -18.05 0.31
CA ARG A 121 -7.51 -18.68 1.62
C ARG A 121 -6.77 -20.01 1.79
N GLN A 122 -6.19 -20.55 0.72
CA GLN A 122 -5.53 -21.85 0.73
C GLN A 122 -4.03 -21.74 0.38
N PRO A 123 -3.18 -22.60 0.94
CA PRO A 123 -1.80 -22.73 0.49
C PRO A 123 -1.72 -23.21 -0.96
N THR A 124 -1.16 -22.39 -1.86
CA THR A 124 -1.00 -22.78 -3.27
C THR A 124 0.44 -22.65 -3.77
N ARG A 125 0.83 -23.57 -4.66
CA ARG A 125 2.12 -23.50 -5.38
C ARG A 125 2.14 -22.38 -6.42
N LEU A 126 0.98 -22.05 -6.98
CA LEU A 126 0.85 -20.97 -7.94
C LEU A 126 1.18 -19.62 -7.29
N ALA A 127 0.62 -19.36 -6.11
CA ALA A 127 0.94 -18.16 -5.35
C ALA A 127 2.43 -18.12 -4.95
N TRP A 128 3.04 -19.28 -4.66
CA TRP A 128 4.48 -19.36 -4.41
C TRP A 128 5.30 -18.92 -5.62
N TRP A 129 4.98 -19.45 -6.81
CA TRP A 129 5.67 -19.07 -8.04
C TRP A 129 5.49 -17.59 -8.40
N LEU A 130 4.27 -17.06 -8.20
CA LEU A 130 3.97 -15.64 -8.30
C LEU A 130 4.91 -14.82 -7.40
N LYS A 131 4.99 -15.17 -6.11
CA LYS A 131 5.86 -14.49 -5.14
C LYS A 131 7.34 -14.59 -5.49
N GLU A 132 7.83 -15.79 -5.82
CA GLU A 132 9.25 -16.07 -5.99
C GLU A 132 9.80 -15.54 -7.33
N ARG A 133 9.01 -15.60 -8.41
CA ARG A 133 9.52 -15.30 -9.76
C ARG A 133 8.93 -14.04 -10.38
N VAL A 134 7.64 -13.79 -10.20
CA VAL A 134 6.96 -12.68 -10.88
C VAL A 134 7.11 -11.38 -10.11
N LEU A 135 6.84 -11.39 -8.80
CA LEU A 135 6.89 -10.17 -7.99
C LEU A 135 8.26 -9.48 -8.00
N PRO A 136 9.42 -10.16 -7.99
CA PRO A 136 10.72 -9.49 -8.08
C PRO A 136 10.91 -8.76 -9.41
N VAL A 137 10.54 -9.38 -10.54
CA VAL A 137 10.62 -8.73 -11.86
C VAL A 137 9.68 -7.54 -11.93
N LEU A 138 8.45 -7.70 -11.43
CA LEU A 138 7.46 -6.63 -11.37
C LEU A 138 7.92 -5.46 -10.49
N TYR A 139 8.58 -5.75 -9.37
CA TYR A 139 9.17 -4.75 -8.48
C TYR A 139 10.22 -3.90 -9.21
N TRP A 140 11.24 -4.54 -9.82
CA TRP A 140 12.36 -3.83 -10.45
C TRP A 140 12.01 -3.17 -11.79
N HIS A 141 11.20 -3.82 -12.61
CA HIS A 141 10.92 -3.36 -13.98
C HIS A 141 9.57 -2.64 -14.13
N GLY A 142 8.64 -2.81 -13.18
CA GLY A 142 7.34 -2.16 -13.17
C GLY A 142 7.23 -1.08 -12.09
N MET A 143 7.12 -1.51 -10.83
CA MET A 143 6.83 -0.65 -9.67
C MET A 143 7.84 0.49 -9.53
N LEU A 144 9.14 0.20 -9.46
CA LEU A 144 10.18 1.23 -9.29
C LEU A 144 10.32 2.16 -10.50
N LYS A 145 9.83 1.77 -11.67
CA LYS A 145 9.84 2.60 -12.88
C LYS A 145 8.55 3.39 -13.08
N GLY A 146 7.55 3.22 -12.20
CA GLY A 146 6.24 3.86 -12.34
C GLY A 146 5.44 3.39 -13.56
N ARG A 147 5.72 2.19 -14.08
CA ARG A 147 5.14 1.68 -15.35
C ARG A 147 4.05 0.61 -15.12
N GLU A 148 3.46 0.58 -13.94
CA GLU A 148 2.65 -0.55 -13.52
C GLU A 148 1.13 -0.29 -13.68
N TRP A 149 0.53 -0.94 -14.66
CA TRP A 149 -0.85 -0.64 -15.09
C TRP A 149 -1.89 -1.17 -14.10
N LEU A 150 -1.56 -2.26 -13.41
CA LEU A 150 -2.39 -2.88 -12.37
C LEU A 150 -2.45 -2.06 -11.06
N ALA A 151 -1.72 -0.94 -10.98
CA ALA A 151 -1.73 -0.04 -9.84
C ALA A 151 -2.49 1.27 -10.10
N LYS A 152 -3.22 1.39 -11.21
CA LYS A 152 -3.98 2.61 -11.54
C LYS A 152 -4.90 3.01 -10.37
N PRO A 153 -4.84 4.27 -9.91
CA PRO A 153 -5.61 4.71 -8.77
C PRO A 153 -7.06 5.00 -9.17
N GLU A 154 -7.99 4.84 -8.24
CA GLU A 154 -9.38 5.27 -8.42
C GLU A 154 -9.50 6.77 -8.16
N LYS A 155 -10.34 7.43 -8.93
CA LYS A 155 -10.62 8.86 -8.76
C LYS A 155 -11.66 9.05 -7.66
N ALA A 156 -11.53 10.11 -6.87
CA ALA A 156 -12.57 10.54 -5.97
C ALA A 156 -13.82 10.89 -6.81
N ASP A 157 -14.89 10.11 -6.67
CA ASP A 157 -16.13 10.40 -7.37
C ASP A 157 -16.68 11.75 -6.87
N ALA A 158 -17.16 12.61 -7.77
CA ALA A 158 -17.56 14.00 -7.48
C ALA A 158 -18.82 14.14 -6.59
N ARG A 159 -19.23 13.07 -5.88
CA ARG A 159 -20.57 12.94 -5.26
C ARG A 159 -20.62 12.89 -3.74
N HIS A 160 -19.52 13.17 -3.05
CA HIS A 160 -19.53 13.25 -1.57
C HIS A 160 -18.85 14.54 -1.09
N GLY A 161 -19.35 15.67 -1.59
CA GLY A 161 -19.17 16.99 -0.99
C GLY A 161 -20.40 17.36 -0.16
#